data_AF-A0A7S1FQP3-F1
#
_entry.id   AF-A0A7S1FQP3-F1
#
_cell.length_a   1.000
_cell.length_b   1.000
_cell.length_c   1.000
_cell.angle_alpha   90.00
_cell.angle_beta   90.00
_cell.angle_gamma   90.00
#
_symmetry.space_group_name_H-M   'P 1'
#
loop_
_entity.id
_entity.type
_entity.pdbx_description
1 polymer ?
#
loop_
_entity_poly.entity_id
_entity_poly.type
_entity_poly.pdbx_seq_one_letter_code
_entity_poly.pdbx_strand_id
1 'polypeptide(L)'
;MECPRAVDRLLRTGVPATTLHQTQANEGAASNEAVRVAECVQHFITAMDALKLDQRAVDEVQPLLSDLMDSLTRVSGLPANFDPVDMLKRWLIKLNAMRAVDEIDEDQARQLSFELDTAYAGFHRFLKGAGKN
;
A
#
# COMPACT_ATOMS: atom_id res chain seq x y z
N MET A 1 11.08 26.97 42.58
CA MET A 1 10.58 26.07 41.52
C MET A 1 11.73 25.16 41.12
N GLU A 2 11.92 24.06 41.83
CA GLU A 2 12.95 23.08 41.54
C GLU A 2 12.25 21.84 41.00
N CYS A 3 12.48 21.52 39.73
CA CYS A 3 11.92 20.35 39.07
C CYS A 3 12.96 19.22 39.16
N PRO A 4 12.83 18.25 40.08
CA PRO A 4 13.88 17.26 40.35
C PRO A 4 14.22 16.42 39.11
N ARG A 5 13.22 16.21 38.24
CA ARG A 5 13.37 15.48 36.97
C ARG A 5 14.18 16.23 35.91
N ALA A 6 14.18 17.56 35.92
CA ALA A 6 15.00 18.35 35.00
C ALA A 6 16.48 18.29 35.43
N VAL A 7 16.72 18.30 36.75
CA VAL A 7 18.06 18.23 37.34
C VAL A 7 18.69 16.85 37.09
N ASP A 8 17.96 15.76 37.30
CA ASP A 8 18.45 14.39 37.04
C ASP A 8 18.79 14.17 35.54
N ARG A 9 17.98 14.73 34.64
CA ARG A 9 18.25 14.71 33.19
C ARG A 9 19.53 15.44 32.81
N LEU A 10 19.71 16.65 33.34
CA LEU A 10 20.84 17.52 32.99
C LEU A 10 22.15 17.08 33.63
N LEU A 11 22.12 16.56 34.87
CA LEU A 11 23.34 16.30 35.65
C LEU A 11 23.77 14.83 35.66
N ARG A 12 22.87 13.85 35.45
CA ARG A 12 23.22 12.42 35.54
C ARG A 12 23.18 11.67 34.23
N THR A 13 22.26 12.00 33.33
CA THR A 13 22.03 11.22 32.10
C THR A 13 22.51 11.93 30.83
N GLY A 14 22.52 13.27 30.79
CA GLY A 14 23.19 14.03 29.72
C GLY A 14 22.54 13.91 28.32
N VAL A 15 21.43 13.19 28.19
CA VAL A 15 20.68 13.02 26.95
C VAL A 15 19.33 13.73 26.99
N PRO A 16 18.85 14.27 25.84
CA PRO A 16 17.56 14.94 25.74
C PRO A 16 16.39 14.02 26.17
N ALA A 17 15.29 14.59 26.66
CA ALA A 17 14.13 13.80 27.11
C ALA A 17 13.52 12.91 26.01
N THR A 18 13.78 13.21 24.75
CA THR A 18 13.31 12.45 23.57
C THR A 18 13.90 11.05 23.49
N THR A 19 15.10 10.82 24.01
CA THR A 19 15.71 9.48 23.99
C THR A 19 15.14 8.57 25.07
N LEU A 20 14.78 9.12 26.24
CA LEU A 20 14.20 8.35 27.34
C LEU A 20 12.70 8.09 27.17
N HIS A 21 11.99 8.97 26.45
CA HIS A 21 10.60 8.76 26.05
C HIS A 21 10.46 8.04 24.69
N GLN A 22 11.54 7.42 24.19
CA GLN A 22 11.50 6.48 23.08
C GLN A 22 10.85 5.13 23.48
N THR A 23 9.90 5.15 24.41
CA THR A 23 8.96 4.06 24.67
C THR A 23 7.73 4.13 23.74
N GLN A 24 7.71 5.05 22.76
CA GLN A 24 6.72 5.09 21.67
C GLN A 24 7.23 4.46 20.35
N ALA A 25 8.35 3.73 20.36
CA ALA A 25 8.86 3.08 19.15
C ALA A 25 8.01 1.88 18.66
N ASN A 26 7.04 1.41 19.45
CA ASN A 26 6.07 0.39 19.02
C ASN A 26 4.76 0.95 18.46
N GLU A 27 4.41 2.22 18.72
CA GLU A 27 3.18 2.84 18.20
C GLU A 27 3.39 3.37 16.76
N GLY A 28 4.63 3.73 16.40
CA GLY A 28 5.00 4.16 15.05
C GLY A 28 4.96 3.04 14.00
N ALA A 29 5.18 1.78 14.39
CA ALA A 29 5.14 0.65 13.45
C ALA A 29 3.70 0.31 13.04
N ALA A 30 2.76 0.30 13.99
CA ALA A 30 1.35 0.05 13.72
C ALA A 30 0.67 1.22 12.98
N SER A 31 1.05 2.47 13.28
CA SER A 31 0.55 3.64 12.53
C SER A 31 1.07 3.68 11.09
N ASN A 32 2.32 3.33 10.86
CA ASN A 32 2.88 3.20 9.51
C ASN A 32 2.20 2.08 8.71
N GLU A 33 1.82 0.97 9.36
CA GLU A 33 1.10 -0.11 8.69
C GLU A 33 -0.33 0.30 8.30
N ALA A 34 -1.06 0.97 9.20
CA ALA A 34 -2.38 1.49 8.88
C ALA A 34 -2.34 2.48 7.69
N VAL A 35 -1.30 3.32 7.62
CA VAL A 35 -1.06 4.23 6.49
C VAL A 35 -0.81 3.44 5.20
N ARG A 36 0.07 2.43 5.21
CA ARG A 36 0.37 1.59 4.03
C ARG A 36 -0.86 0.85 3.52
N VAL A 37 -1.68 0.33 4.43
CA VAL A 37 -2.95 -0.32 4.07
C VAL A 37 -3.91 0.70 3.45
N ALA A 38 -4.04 1.90 4.02
CA ALA A 38 -4.89 2.96 3.48
C ALA A 38 -4.43 3.41 2.08
N GLU A 39 -3.12 3.58 1.87
CA GLU A 39 -2.54 3.88 0.55
C GLU A 39 -2.86 2.78 -0.47
N CYS A 40 -2.66 1.51 -0.11
CA CYS A 40 -2.98 0.40 -1.01
C CYS A 40 -4.47 0.35 -1.37
N VAL A 41 -5.37 0.55 -0.41
CA VAL A 41 -6.82 0.66 -0.66
C VAL A 41 -7.14 1.83 -1.60
N GLN A 42 -6.48 2.98 -1.40
CA GLN A 42 -6.64 4.13 -2.28
C GLN A 42 -6.22 3.78 -3.72
N HIS A 43 -5.05 3.17 -3.91
CA HIS A 43 -4.57 2.77 -5.24
C HIS A 43 -5.48 1.74 -5.93
N PHE A 44 -6.05 0.80 -5.17
CA PHE A 44 -7.06 -0.12 -5.69
C PHE A 44 -8.28 0.63 -6.24
N ILE A 45 -8.84 1.54 -5.44
CA ILE A 45 -10.02 2.32 -5.83
C ILE A 45 -9.71 3.18 -7.05
N THR A 46 -8.59 3.89 -7.04
CA THR A 46 -8.16 4.73 -8.17
C THR A 46 -8.01 3.92 -9.47
N ALA A 47 -7.37 2.75 -9.41
CA ALA A 47 -7.21 1.88 -10.59
C ALA A 47 -8.57 1.35 -11.10
N MET A 48 -9.48 0.96 -10.20
CA MET A 48 -10.82 0.51 -10.58
C MET A 48 -11.68 1.64 -11.18
N ASP A 49 -11.61 2.85 -10.61
CA ASP A 49 -12.37 4.00 -11.09
C ASP A 49 -11.86 4.49 -12.44
N ALA A 50 -10.55 4.48 -12.69
CA ALA A 50 -9.97 4.78 -14.00
C ALA A 50 -10.59 3.92 -15.11
N LEU A 51 -10.69 2.61 -14.89
CA LEU A 51 -11.30 1.68 -15.86
C LEU A 51 -12.81 1.92 -16.03
N LYS A 52 -13.52 2.31 -14.97
CA LYS A 52 -14.96 2.67 -15.04
C LYS A 52 -15.20 4.00 -15.77
N LEU A 53 -14.23 4.90 -15.75
CA LEU A 53 -14.24 6.16 -16.49
C LEU A 53 -13.77 6.00 -17.95
N ASP A 54 -13.60 4.75 -18.41
CA ASP A 54 -13.18 4.41 -19.77
C ASP A 54 -11.74 4.85 -20.10
N GLN A 55 -10.89 5.07 -19.08
CA GLN A 55 -9.46 5.28 -19.27
C GLN A 55 -8.80 3.96 -19.68
N ARG A 56 -8.37 3.89 -20.93
CA ARG A 56 -7.86 2.66 -21.56
C ARG A 56 -6.45 2.80 -22.11
N ALA A 57 -5.92 4.02 -22.21
CA ALA A 57 -4.57 4.26 -22.70
C ALA A 57 -3.53 3.71 -21.73
N VAL A 58 -2.46 3.14 -22.28
CA VAL A 58 -1.39 2.52 -21.48
C VAL A 58 -0.73 3.53 -20.55
N ASP A 59 -0.51 4.77 -20.96
CA ASP A 59 0.08 5.80 -20.11
C ASP A 59 -0.83 6.27 -18.96
N GLU A 60 -2.13 6.01 -19.04
CA GLU A 60 -3.07 6.24 -17.95
C GLU A 60 -3.15 5.03 -17.00
N VAL A 61 -3.26 3.81 -17.56
CA VAL A 61 -3.50 2.59 -16.76
C VAL A 61 -2.22 2.05 -16.12
N GLN A 62 -1.09 2.08 -16.84
CA GLN A 62 0.16 1.45 -16.38
C GLN A 62 0.71 2.08 -15.09
N PRO A 63 0.76 3.43 -14.93
CA PRO A 63 1.25 4.03 -13.70
C PRO A 63 0.38 3.66 -12.49
N LEU A 64 -0.94 3.61 -12.66
CA LEU A 64 -1.88 3.25 -11.59
C LEU A 64 -1.64 1.82 -11.09
N LEU A 65 -1.43 0.87 -12.01
CA LEU A 65 -1.12 -0.52 -11.63
C LEU A 65 0.27 -0.64 -10.99
N SER A 66 1.23 0.19 -11.40
CA SER A 66 2.58 0.21 -10.82
C SER A 66 2.55 0.72 -9.39
N ASP A 67 1.83 1.81 -9.12
CA ASP A 67 1.66 2.35 -7.77
C ASP A 67 0.87 1.39 -6.86
N LEU A 68 -0.12 0.70 -7.42
CA LEU A 68 -0.84 -0.35 -6.72
C LEU A 68 0.08 -1.53 -6.36
N MET A 69 0.93 -1.98 -7.28
CA MET A 69 1.91 -3.04 -7.02
C MET A 69 2.90 -2.61 -5.92
N ASP A 70 3.44 -1.39 -6.00
CA ASP A 70 4.40 -0.88 -5.03
C ASP A 70 3.77 -0.75 -3.63
N SER A 71 2.60 -0.12 -3.52
CA SER A 71 1.85 -0.04 -2.26
C SER A 71 1.48 -1.40 -1.69
N LEU A 72 1.08 -2.36 -2.53
CA LEU A 72 0.78 -3.72 -2.10
C LEU A 72 2.02 -4.41 -1.53
N THR A 73 3.19 -4.31 -2.17
CA THR A 73 4.43 -4.92 -1.65
C THR A 73 4.93 -4.30 -0.34
N ARG A 74 4.50 -3.08 0.00
CA ARG A 74 4.83 -2.41 1.26
C ARG A 74 3.98 -2.88 2.45
N VAL A 75 2.82 -3.49 2.22
CA VAL A 75 1.97 -4.05 3.27
C VAL A 75 2.63 -5.28 3.87
N SER A 76 2.76 -5.30 5.19
CA SER A 76 3.41 -6.39 5.91
C SER A 76 2.48 -7.60 6.10
N GLY A 77 3.05 -8.79 6.22
CA GLY A 77 2.29 -10.02 6.50
C GLY A 77 1.56 -10.62 5.30
N LEU A 78 1.74 -10.06 4.09
CA LEU A 78 1.20 -10.63 2.87
C LEU A 78 1.75 -12.06 2.62
N PRO A 79 0.90 -13.02 2.19
CA PRO A 79 1.36 -14.35 1.83
C PRO A 79 2.39 -14.27 0.69
N ALA A 80 3.41 -15.14 0.73
CA ALA A 80 4.43 -15.20 -0.33
C ALA A 80 3.83 -15.49 -1.73
N ASN A 81 2.68 -16.18 -1.78
CA ASN A 81 1.95 -16.51 -3.00
C ASN A 81 0.62 -15.75 -3.05
N PHE A 82 0.66 -14.43 -2.92
CA PHE A 82 -0.55 -13.63 -2.98
C PHE A 82 -0.98 -13.43 -4.43
N ASP A 83 -2.07 -14.10 -4.85
CA ASP A 83 -2.59 -14.07 -6.23
C ASP A 83 -2.68 -12.67 -6.87
N PRO A 84 -3.10 -11.60 -6.14
CA PRO A 84 -3.10 -10.23 -6.66
C PRO A 84 -1.76 -9.73 -7.17
N VAL A 85 -0.65 -10.13 -6.53
CA VAL A 85 0.70 -9.71 -6.93
C VAL A 85 1.06 -10.32 -8.29
N ASP A 86 0.76 -11.61 -8.49
CA ASP A 86 1.03 -12.27 -9.77
C ASP A 86 0.12 -11.77 -10.89
N MET A 87 -1.14 -11.47 -10.57
CA MET A 87 -2.06 -10.81 -11.49
C MET A 87 -1.53 -9.44 -11.95
N LEU A 88 -1.14 -8.56 -11.01
CA LEU A 88 -0.62 -7.23 -11.33
C LEU A 88 0.66 -7.31 -12.18
N LYS A 89 1.57 -8.24 -11.85
CA LYS A 89 2.77 -8.48 -12.67
C LYS A 89 2.43 -8.86 -14.11
N ARG A 90 1.45 -9.76 -14.33
CA ARG A 90 1.04 -10.16 -15.70
C ARG A 90 0.53 -8.95 -16.49
N TRP A 91 -0.29 -8.10 -15.87
CA TRP A 91 -0.80 -6.89 -16.52
C TRP A 91 0.30 -5.86 -16.79
N LEU A 92 1.19 -5.61 -15.83
CA LEU A 92 2.31 -4.69 -16.02
C LEU A 92 3.25 -5.16 -17.14
N ILE A 93 3.55 -6.46 -17.24
CA ILE A 93 4.34 -7.01 -18.35
C ILE A 93 3.65 -6.76 -19.69
N LYS A 94 2.33 -6.99 -19.76
CA LYS A 94 1.53 -6.76 -20.97
C LYS A 94 1.52 -5.29 -21.37
N LEU A 95 1.23 -4.38 -20.43
CA LEU A 95 1.18 -2.94 -20.69
C LEU A 95 2.55 -2.37 -21.07
N ASN A 96 3.63 -2.82 -20.43
CA ASN A 96 4.99 -2.40 -20.76
C ASN A 96 5.45 -2.86 -22.16
N ALA A 97 4.79 -3.86 -22.76
CA ALA A 97 5.05 -4.30 -24.12
C ALA A 97 4.29 -3.47 -25.18
N MET A 98 3.36 -2.63 -24.75
CA MET A 98 2.56 -1.74 -25.60
C MET A 98 3.16 -0.32 -25.59
N ARG A 99 2.81 0.51 -26.57
CA ARG A 99 3.21 1.93 -26.55
C ARG A 99 2.28 2.70 -25.63
N ALA A 100 2.77 3.82 -25.08
CA ALA A 100 2.00 4.73 -24.22
C ALA A 100 0.61 5.08 -24.78
N VAL A 101 0.53 5.34 -26.09
CA VAL A 101 -0.69 5.72 -26.82
C VAL A 101 -1.61 4.54 -27.15
N ASP A 102 -1.12 3.31 -27.07
CA ASP A 102 -1.95 2.15 -27.36
C ASP A 102 -2.98 1.98 -26.22
N GLU A 103 -4.16 1.47 -26.56
CA GLU A 103 -5.25 1.23 -25.60
C GLU A 103 -5.47 -0.27 -25.38
N ILE A 104 -5.87 -0.64 -24.17
CA ILE A 104 -6.42 -1.97 -23.91
C ILE A 104 -7.83 -2.06 -24.51
N ASP A 105 -8.16 -3.20 -25.12
CA ASP A 105 -9.48 -3.42 -25.68
C ASP A 105 -10.57 -3.60 -24.59
N GLU A 106 -11.84 -3.54 -24.99
CA GLU A 106 -12.97 -3.61 -24.04
C GLU A 106 -13.01 -4.94 -23.26
N ASP A 107 -12.61 -6.05 -23.87
CA ASP A 107 -12.56 -7.35 -23.21
C ASP A 107 -11.44 -7.36 -22.15
N GLN A 108 -10.26 -6.83 -22.51
CA GLN A 108 -9.16 -6.66 -21.58
C GLN A 108 -9.50 -5.74 -20.41
N ALA A 109 -10.16 -4.61 -20.66
CA ALA A 109 -10.59 -3.68 -19.62
C ALA A 109 -11.59 -4.34 -18.65
N ARG A 110 -12.55 -5.12 -19.18
CA ARG A 110 -13.49 -5.90 -18.34
C ARG A 110 -12.79 -6.98 -17.53
N GLN A 111 -11.86 -7.71 -18.15
CA GLN A 111 -11.08 -8.73 -17.46
C GLN A 111 -10.23 -8.11 -16.33
N LEU A 112 -9.54 -7.01 -16.62
CA LEU A 112 -8.74 -6.27 -15.64
C LEU A 112 -9.60 -5.75 -14.49
N SER A 113 -10.77 -5.17 -14.78
CA SER A 113 -11.70 -4.70 -13.75
C SER A 113 -12.17 -5.84 -12.85
N PHE A 114 -12.54 -6.99 -13.42
CA PHE A 114 -12.97 -8.16 -12.65
C PHE A 114 -11.86 -8.72 -11.76
N GLU A 115 -10.64 -8.82 -12.30
CA GLU A 115 -9.48 -9.28 -11.54
C GLU A 115 -9.10 -8.31 -10.42
N LEU A 116 -9.21 -6.98 -10.64
CA LEU A 116 -9.00 -5.97 -9.60
C LEU A 116 -10.05 -6.05 -8.48
N ASP A 117 -11.33 -6.21 -8.81
CA ASP A 117 -12.40 -6.41 -7.82
C ASP A 117 -12.16 -7.68 -6.99
N THR A 118 -11.78 -8.78 -7.66
CA THR A 118 -11.44 -10.05 -6.99
C THR A 118 -10.22 -9.90 -6.08
N ALA A 119 -9.18 -9.22 -6.56
CA ALA A 119 -7.97 -8.94 -5.81
C ALA A 119 -8.24 -8.08 -4.57
N TYR A 120 -9.05 -7.02 -4.73
CA TYR A 120 -9.46 -6.14 -3.64
C TYR A 120 -10.28 -6.87 -2.58
N ALA A 121 -11.24 -7.71 -2.99
CA ALA A 121 -12.00 -8.57 -2.07
C ALA A 121 -11.08 -9.54 -1.30
N GLY A 122 -10.11 -10.15 -2.00
CA GLY A 122 -9.09 -11.02 -1.41
C GLY A 122 -8.21 -10.28 -0.40
N PHE A 123 -7.76 -9.09 -0.73
CA PHE A 123 -6.98 -8.21 0.14
C PHE A 123 -7.77 -7.81 1.39
N HIS A 124 -9.02 -7.40 1.25
CA HIS A 124 -9.87 -7.07 2.39
C HIS A 124 -10.16 -8.29 3.29
N ARG A 125 -10.29 -9.49 2.72
CA ARG A 125 -10.39 -10.74 3.50
C ARG A 125 -9.11 -11.01 4.28
N PHE A 126 -7.94 -10.77 3.67
CA PHE A 126 -6.64 -10.88 4.33
C PHE A 126 -6.55 -9.91 5.52
N LEU A 127 -6.89 -8.64 5.34
CA LEU A 127 -6.88 -7.65 6.43
C LEU A 127 -7.80 -8.03 7.60
N LYS A 128 -9.01 -8.53 7.31
CA LYS A 128 -9.93 -9.04 8.33
C LYS A 128 -9.41 -10.29 9.06
N GLY A 129 -8.63 -11.12 8.37
CA GLY A 129 -7.99 -12.30 8.94
C GLY A 129 -6.76 -11.97 9.78
N ALA A 130 -6.01 -10.92 9.42
CA ALA A 130 -4.79 -10.50 10.10
C ALA A 130 -5.04 -10.02 11.54
N GLY A 131 -6.24 -9.51 11.87
CA GLY A 131 -6.62 -9.10 13.23
C GLY A 131 -6.97 -10.23 14.20
N LYS A 132 -6.81 -11.51 13.81
CA LYS A 132 -7.15 -12.68 14.64
C LYS A 132 -5.96 -13.47 15.19
N ASN A 133 -4.73 -13.00 15.00
CA ASN A 133 -3.54 -13.62 15.58
C ASN A 133 -2.95 -12.79 16.72
#